data_AF-K0W3L6-F1
#
_entry.id   AF-K0W3L6-F1
#
_cell.length_a   1.000
_cell.length_b   1.000
_cell.length_c   1.000
_cell.angle_alpha   90.00
_cell.angle_beta   90.00
_cell.angle_gamma   90.00
#
_symmetry.space_group_name_H-M   'P 1'
#
loop_
_entity.id
_entity.type
_entity.pdbx_description
1 polymer ?
#
loop_
_entity_poly.entity_id
_entity_poly.type
_entity_poly.pdbx_seq_one_letter_code
_entity_poly.pdbx_strand_id
1 'polypeptide(L)'
;GRIKTGILPGEGAFYGPKFEYTLKDAIGREWQCGTTQVDFNLPERFGAFYIDSNSEKTQPVMIHRAICGSMERFLGILIENFAGHMPLWVSPLQVVVATITSEADAYGGEVADALRDAGLHVETDFRNEKINYKIREHSVTKVPVIIVCGKKEAEERTVNIRRLGSQDQVSMGLDAAVESLALEATPPDVRRKAEAKKARAA
;
A
#
# COMPACT_ATOMS: atom_id res chain seq x y z
N GLY A 1 -19.31 19.30 3.91
CA GLY A 1 -18.01 18.62 4.06
C GLY A 1 -18.20 17.38 4.91
N ARG A 2 -17.64 16.23 4.53
CA ARG A 2 -17.91 14.92 5.18
C ARG A 2 -17.03 14.64 6.41
N ILE A 3 -16.60 15.67 7.13
CA ILE A 3 -15.74 15.51 8.32
C ILE A 3 -16.57 15.95 9.52
N LYS A 4 -16.85 15.01 10.43
CA LYS A 4 -17.47 15.31 11.71
C LYS A 4 -16.38 15.76 12.68
N THR A 5 -16.62 16.86 13.38
CA THR A 5 -15.69 17.41 14.37
C THR A 5 -16.37 17.46 15.73
N GLY A 6 -15.61 17.19 16.79
CA GLY A 6 -16.02 17.37 18.18
C GLY A 6 -14.93 18.11 18.96
N ILE A 7 -15.31 18.73 20.08
CA ILE A 7 -14.37 19.34 21.00
C ILE A 7 -14.04 18.32 22.09
N LEU A 8 -12.75 18.12 22.36
CA LEU A 8 -12.25 17.31 23.47
C LEU A 8 -11.59 18.24 24.49
N PRO A 9 -12.30 18.70 25.53
CA PRO A 9 -11.74 19.61 26.53
C PRO A 9 -10.56 18.96 27.25
N GLY A 10 -9.44 19.67 27.33
CA GLY A 10 -8.23 19.19 28.03
C GLY A 10 -7.23 18.40 27.18
N GLU A 11 -7.59 18.01 25.95
CA GLU A 11 -6.72 17.24 25.05
C GLU A 11 -5.78 18.11 24.20
N GLY A 12 -5.67 19.40 24.51
CA GLY A 12 -4.72 20.31 23.87
C GLY A 12 -3.26 19.95 24.19
N ALA A 13 -2.34 20.33 23.30
CA ALA A 13 -0.92 20.26 23.64
C ALA A 13 -0.57 21.40 24.61
N PHE A 14 0.47 21.22 25.42
CA PHE A 14 0.88 22.24 26.39
C PHE A 14 1.25 23.59 25.76
N TYR A 15 1.58 23.60 24.46
CA TYR A 15 1.98 24.78 23.68
C TYR A 15 0.88 25.35 22.78
N GLY A 16 -0.31 24.74 22.74
CA GLY A 16 -1.42 25.26 21.96
C GLY A 16 -2.47 24.23 21.53
N PRO A 17 -3.48 24.67 20.75
CA PRO A 17 -4.55 23.82 20.29
C PRO A 17 -4.09 22.84 19.21
N LYS A 18 -4.77 21.70 19.10
CA LYS A 18 -4.52 20.71 18.05
C LYS A 18 -5.82 20.26 17.38
N PHE A 19 -5.73 20.03 16.08
CA PHE A 19 -6.62 19.11 15.37
C PHE A 19 -6.05 17.71 15.47
N GLU A 20 -6.93 16.75 15.71
CA GLU A 20 -6.60 15.34 15.80
C GLU A 20 -7.50 14.53 14.87
N TYR A 21 -6.91 13.57 14.18
CA TYR A 21 -7.63 12.65 13.30
C TYR A 21 -7.78 11.31 14.00
N THR A 22 -9.01 11.03 14.41
CA THR A 22 -9.39 9.76 15.02
C THR A 22 -9.83 8.77 13.95
N LEU A 23 -9.20 7.60 13.93
CA LEU A 23 -9.57 6.48 13.07
C LEU A 23 -10.25 5.40 13.93
N LYS A 24 -11.31 4.79 13.40
CA LYS A 24 -11.96 3.65 14.05
C LYS A 24 -11.48 2.36 13.39
N ASP A 25 -10.99 1.41 14.20
CA ASP A 25 -10.55 0.11 13.68
C ASP A 25 -11.71 -0.88 13.48
N ALA A 26 -11.38 -2.09 13.03
CA ALA A 26 -12.33 -3.14 12.67
C ALA A 26 -13.16 -3.67 13.86
N ILE A 27 -12.67 -3.54 15.11
CA ILE A 27 -13.39 -3.95 16.33
C ILE A 27 -14.01 -2.76 17.08
N GLY A 28 -13.85 -1.57 16.53
CA GLY A 28 -14.52 -0.36 16.96
C GLY A 28 -13.76 0.50 17.97
N ARG A 29 -12.47 0.26 18.19
CA ARG A 29 -11.63 1.15 19.01
C ARG A 29 -11.28 2.41 18.21
N GLU A 30 -11.08 3.50 18.94
CA GLU A 30 -10.71 4.79 18.38
C GLU A 30 -9.21 5.05 18.58
N TRP A 31 -8.51 5.34 17.48
CA TRP A 31 -7.08 5.57 17.43
C TRP A 31 -6.77 7.00 17.00
N GLN A 32 -5.98 7.69 17.80
CA GLN A 32 -5.37 8.95 17.38
C GLN A 32 -4.24 8.64 16.39
N CYS A 33 -4.46 8.97 15.11
CA CYS A 33 -3.50 8.68 14.06
C CYS A 33 -2.72 9.93 13.69
N GLY A 34 -3.37 10.93 13.11
CA GLY A 34 -2.71 12.16 12.70
C GLY A 34 -3.06 13.35 13.58
N THR A 35 -2.25 14.39 13.49
CA THR A 35 -2.47 15.65 14.20
C THR A 35 -1.91 16.85 13.44
N THR A 36 -2.55 17.99 13.59
CA THR A 36 -2.03 19.30 13.19
C THR A 36 -2.14 20.22 14.40
N GLN A 37 -1.01 20.66 14.93
CA GLN A 37 -0.93 21.42 16.17
C GLN A 37 -0.35 22.80 15.89
N VAL A 38 -0.93 23.81 16.53
CA VAL A 38 -0.46 25.19 16.42
C VAL A 38 0.30 25.53 17.69
N ASP A 39 1.58 25.87 17.53
CA ASP A 39 2.51 26.14 18.62
C ASP A 39 2.96 27.60 18.60
N PHE A 40 2.60 28.30 19.67
CA PHE A 40 2.95 29.70 19.90
C PHE A 40 4.13 29.88 20.85
N ASN A 41 4.58 28.81 21.52
CA ASN A 41 5.53 28.86 22.63
C ASN A 41 6.97 28.50 22.21
N LEU A 42 7.17 27.45 21.41
CA LEU A 42 8.51 27.06 21.00
C LEU A 42 9.24 28.10 20.14
N PRO A 43 8.59 28.84 19.20
CA PRO A 43 9.26 29.89 18.44
C PRO A 43 9.94 30.93 19.32
N GLU A 44 9.27 31.39 20.39
CA GLU A 44 9.84 32.33 21.36
C GLU A 44 11.05 31.74 22.07
N ARG A 45 10.91 30.50 22.59
CA ARG A 45 11.97 29.80 23.32
C ARG A 45 13.22 29.55 22.48
N PHE A 46 13.06 29.34 21.18
CA PHE A 46 14.17 29.17 20.24
C PHE A 46 14.72 30.50 19.71
N GLY A 47 14.09 31.64 20.03
CA GLY A 47 14.45 32.93 19.44
C GLY A 47 14.23 32.99 17.93
N ALA A 48 13.28 32.21 17.41
CA ALA A 48 12.97 32.17 15.98
C ALA A 48 12.26 33.47 15.56
N PHE A 49 12.74 34.10 14.49
CA PHE A 49 12.10 35.27 13.89
C PHE A 49 12.23 35.24 12.36
N TYR A 50 11.35 35.95 11.68
CA TYR A 50 11.48 36.33 10.28
C TYR A 50 11.36 37.84 10.14
N ILE A 51 11.73 38.38 8.97
CA ILE A 51 11.53 39.80 8.64
C ILE A 51 10.23 39.92 7.84
N ASP A 52 9.29 40.71 8.34
CA ASP A 52 7.99 40.91 7.69
C ASP A 52 8.04 41.93 6.54
N SER A 53 6.88 42.23 5.95
CA SER A 53 6.76 43.20 4.87
C SER A 53 7.12 44.64 5.28
N ASN A 54 7.15 44.93 6.58
CA ASN A 54 7.51 46.23 7.15
C ASN A 54 8.98 46.31 7.58
N SER A 55 9.78 45.27 7.29
CA SER A 55 11.17 45.14 7.74
C SER A 55 11.34 44.98 9.26
N GLU A 56 10.30 44.53 9.96
CA GLU A 56 10.33 44.29 11.40
C GLU A 56 10.62 42.81 11.72
N LYS A 57 11.25 42.56 12.88
CA LYS A 57 11.43 41.18 13.38
C LYS A 57 10.11 40.70 13.96
N THR A 58 9.54 39.65 13.36
CA THR A 58 8.28 39.05 13.80
C THR A 58 8.50 37.58 14.17
N GLN A 59 7.88 37.15 15.27
CA GLN A 59 7.90 35.75 15.68
C GLN A 59 6.95 34.92 14.78
N PRO A 60 7.40 33.79 14.22
CA PRO A 60 6.54 32.90 13.47
C PRO A 60 5.65 32.06 14.40
N VAL A 61 4.56 31.52 13.84
CA VAL A 61 3.79 30.44 14.46
C VAL A 61 4.30 29.10 13.91
N MET A 62 4.58 28.15 14.79
CA MET A 62 5.05 26.82 14.38
C MET A 62 3.87 25.87 14.23
N ILE A 63 3.85 25.10 13.14
CA ILE A 63 2.82 24.08 12.88
C ILE A 63 3.48 22.71 12.94
N HIS A 64 3.11 21.91 13.95
CA HIS A 64 3.51 20.50 14.04
C HIS A 64 2.49 19.64 13.31
N ARG A 65 2.92 18.84 12.35
CA ARG A 65 2.02 17.99 11.56
C ARG A 65 2.55 16.57 11.45
N ALA A 66 1.69 15.61 11.79
CA ALA A 66 1.87 14.19 11.49
C ALA A 66 0.60 13.65 10.83
N ILE A 67 0.72 13.04 9.65
CA ILE A 67 -0.45 12.51 8.92
C ILE A 67 -0.78 11.09 9.35
N CYS A 68 0.19 10.19 9.29
CA CYS A 68 0.03 8.80 9.73
C CYS A 68 0.31 8.60 11.22
N GLY A 69 0.79 9.65 11.92
CA GLY A 69 1.33 9.49 13.26
C GLY A 69 2.62 8.66 13.22
N SER A 70 2.75 7.70 14.14
CA SER A 70 3.84 6.73 14.09
C SER A 70 3.58 5.66 13.03
N MET A 71 4.64 5.22 12.35
CA MET A 71 4.53 4.21 11.30
C MET A 71 4.07 2.87 11.86
N GLU A 72 4.47 2.53 13.09
CA GLU A 72 4.08 1.31 13.78
C GLU A 72 2.57 1.27 14.03
N ARG A 73 1.99 2.39 14.51
CA ARG A 73 0.54 2.47 14.75
C ARG A 73 -0.23 2.44 13.43
N PHE A 74 0.23 3.18 12.43
CA PHE A 74 -0.41 3.19 11.12
C PHE A 74 -0.39 1.81 10.48
N LEU A 75 0.74 1.09 10.54
CA LEU A 75 0.86 -0.28 10.06
C LEU A 75 -0.08 -1.24 10.81
N GLY A 76 -0.16 -1.12 12.14
CA GLY A 76 -1.12 -1.91 12.94
C GLY A 76 -2.56 -1.71 12.48
N ILE A 77 -2.99 -0.45 12.32
CA ILE A 77 -4.33 -0.11 11.82
C ILE A 77 -4.55 -0.67 10.41
N LEU A 78 -3.55 -0.60 9.52
CA LEU A 78 -3.66 -1.17 8.17
C LEU A 78 -3.84 -2.70 8.22
N ILE A 79 -3.03 -3.40 9.01
CA ILE A 79 -3.12 -4.87 9.16
C ILE A 79 -4.51 -5.26 9.66
N GLU A 80 -5.03 -4.56 10.67
CA GLU A 80 -6.37 -4.81 11.22
C GLU A 80 -7.47 -4.51 10.19
N ASN A 81 -7.39 -3.38 9.47
CA ASN A 81 -8.36 -2.99 8.45
C ASN A 81 -8.44 -4.00 7.29
N PHE A 82 -7.30 -4.55 6.87
CA PHE A 82 -7.23 -5.53 5.78
C PHE A 82 -7.31 -6.98 6.25
N ALA A 83 -7.34 -7.24 7.56
CA ALA A 83 -7.19 -8.58 8.13
C ALA A 83 -6.00 -9.37 7.53
N GLY A 84 -4.89 -8.66 7.28
CA GLY A 84 -3.69 -9.16 6.60
C GLY A 84 -3.78 -9.31 5.08
N HIS A 85 -4.96 -9.17 4.46
CA HIS A 85 -5.12 -9.20 2.99
C HIS A 85 -4.78 -7.83 2.39
N MET A 86 -3.48 -7.52 2.34
CA MET A 86 -2.99 -6.23 1.89
C MET A 86 -3.28 -5.98 0.40
N PRO A 87 -3.55 -4.73 -0.01
CA PRO A 87 -3.56 -4.34 -1.41
C PRO A 87 -2.23 -4.68 -2.09
N LEU A 88 -2.27 -5.00 -3.39
CA LEU A 88 -1.09 -5.44 -4.13
C LEU A 88 0.10 -4.48 -3.98
N TRP A 89 -0.11 -3.17 -4.13
CA TRP A 89 0.95 -2.15 -4.08
C TRP A 89 1.68 -2.02 -2.73
N VAL A 90 1.13 -2.55 -1.64
CA VAL A 90 1.73 -2.46 -0.29
C VAL A 90 2.01 -3.85 0.32
N SER A 91 1.64 -4.92 -0.39
CA SER A 91 1.89 -6.27 0.10
C SER A 91 3.41 -6.57 0.11
N PRO A 92 3.96 -7.15 1.19
CA PRO A 92 5.37 -7.54 1.25
C PRO A 92 5.75 -8.54 0.15
N LEU A 93 4.87 -9.52 -0.08
CA LEU A 93 4.94 -10.45 -1.20
C LEU A 93 3.69 -10.25 -2.05
N GLN A 94 3.88 -9.87 -3.31
CA GLN A 94 2.79 -9.47 -4.19
C GLN A 94 2.26 -10.65 -5.00
N VAL A 95 3.19 -11.44 -5.55
CA VAL A 95 2.88 -12.56 -6.43
C VAL A 95 3.68 -13.79 -6.04
N VAL A 96 3.04 -14.96 -6.09
CA VAL A 96 3.74 -16.25 -6.15
C VAL A 96 3.44 -16.92 -7.48
N VAL A 97 4.48 -17.38 -8.18
CA VAL A 97 4.36 -18.19 -9.39
C VAL A 97 4.56 -19.66 -9.04
N ALA A 98 3.52 -20.48 -9.20
CA ALA A 98 3.53 -21.90 -8.87
C ALA A 98 3.33 -22.74 -10.14
N THR A 99 4.12 -23.80 -10.29
CA THR A 99 4.01 -24.73 -11.42
C THR A 99 3.24 -25.98 -11.04
N ILE A 100 2.50 -26.53 -12.01
CA ILE A 100 1.75 -27.79 -11.84
C ILE A 100 2.68 -29.00 -11.98
N THR A 101 3.60 -28.95 -12.93
CA THR A 101 4.58 -30.01 -13.23
C THR A 101 5.95 -29.39 -13.42
N SER A 102 7.01 -30.17 -13.23
CA SER A 102 8.39 -29.72 -13.44
C SER A 102 8.70 -29.34 -14.89
N GLU A 103 7.93 -29.87 -15.85
CA GLU A 103 8.01 -29.45 -17.27
C GLU A 103 7.69 -27.97 -17.46
N ALA A 104 6.90 -27.36 -16.57
CA ALA A 104 6.54 -25.95 -16.62
C ALA A 104 7.50 -25.04 -15.85
N ASP A 105 8.52 -25.57 -15.15
CA ASP A 105 9.42 -24.78 -14.29
C ASP A 105 10.20 -23.72 -15.05
N ALA A 106 10.66 -24.04 -16.26
CA ALA A 106 11.35 -23.07 -17.12
C ALA A 106 10.45 -21.87 -17.46
N TYR A 107 9.19 -22.14 -17.81
CA TYR A 107 8.21 -21.09 -18.10
C TYR A 107 7.78 -20.34 -16.83
N GLY A 108 7.59 -21.03 -15.70
CA GLY A 108 7.33 -20.39 -14.42
C GLY A 108 8.46 -19.42 -14.01
N GLY A 109 9.71 -19.77 -14.32
CA GLY A 109 10.87 -18.89 -14.18
C GLY A 109 10.76 -17.64 -15.04
N GLU A 110 10.46 -17.81 -16.34
CA GLU A 110 10.24 -16.69 -17.28
C GLU A 110 9.14 -15.74 -16.80
N VAL A 111 8.01 -16.28 -16.35
CA VAL A 111 6.89 -15.48 -15.81
C VAL A 111 7.31 -14.69 -14.57
N ALA A 112 8.05 -15.33 -13.65
CA ALA A 112 8.53 -14.68 -12.44
C ALA A 112 9.52 -13.54 -12.75
N ASP A 113 10.43 -13.77 -13.69
CA ASP A 113 11.41 -12.76 -14.11
C ASP A 113 10.74 -11.58 -14.82
N ALA A 114 9.79 -11.83 -15.73
CA ALA A 114 9.02 -10.77 -16.38
C ALA A 114 8.26 -9.87 -15.38
N LEU A 115 7.71 -10.45 -14.32
CA LEU A 115 7.03 -9.69 -13.25
C LEU A 115 8.02 -8.92 -12.36
N ARG A 116 9.20 -9.50 -12.06
CA ARG A 116 10.26 -8.81 -11.31
C ARG A 116 10.80 -7.62 -12.11
N ASP A 117 11.02 -7.79 -13.40
CA ASP A 117 11.47 -6.73 -14.31
C ASP A 117 10.44 -5.59 -14.41
N ALA A 118 9.15 -5.90 -14.21
CA ALA A 118 8.09 -4.91 -14.08
C ALA A 118 7.99 -4.26 -12.69
N GLY A 119 8.88 -4.61 -11.75
CA GLY A 119 8.99 -4.01 -10.42
C GLY A 119 8.14 -4.68 -9.33
N LEU A 120 7.63 -5.90 -9.56
CA LEU A 120 6.88 -6.64 -8.54
C LEU A 120 7.77 -7.49 -7.63
N HIS A 121 7.35 -7.67 -6.38
CA HIS A 121 7.93 -8.65 -5.47
C HIS A 121 7.31 -10.04 -5.72
N VAL A 122 8.14 -10.95 -6.24
CA VAL A 122 7.71 -12.26 -6.74
C VAL A 122 8.56 -13.40 -6.20
N GLU A 123 7.89 -14.39 -5.62
CA GLU A 123 8.46 -15.70 -5.25
C GLU A 123 7.96 -16.81 -6.19
N THR A 124 8.68 -17.92 -6.21
CA THR A 124 8.37 -19.08 -7.05
C THR A 124 8.20 -20.34 -6.21
N ASP A 125 7.21 -21.17 -6.55
CA ASP A 125 6.97 -22.46 -5.90
C ASP A 125 6.91 -23.61 -6.91
N PHE A 126 8.09 -24.17 -7.17
CA PHE A 126 8.30 -25.29 -8.10
C PHE A 126 8.45 -26.64 -7.38
N ARG A 127 8.12 -26.72 -6.08
CA ARG A 127 8.18 -27.98 -5.33
C ARG A 127 7.27 -29.02 -5.98
N ASN A 128 7.62 -30.30 -5.91
CA ASN A 128 6.79 -31.39 -6.43
C ASN A 128 5.63 -31.71 -5.47
N GLU A 129 4.71 -30.76 -5.34
CA GLU A 129 3.53 -30.81 -4.47
C GLU A 129 2.26 -30.56 -5.28
N LYS A 130 1.12 -31.06 -4.79
CA LYS A 130 -0.17 -30.82 -5.46
C LYS A 130 -0.45 -29.32 -5.56
N ILE A 131 -0.88 -28.85 -6.74
CA ILE A 131 -1.13 -27.41 -6.95
C ILE A 131 -2.13 -26.81 -5.95
N ASN A 132 -3.17 -27.56 -5.56
CA ASN A 132 -4.14 -27.12 -4.55
C ASN A 132 -3.50 -26.94 -3.16
N TYR A 133 -2.47 -27.73 -2.82
CA TYR A 133 -1.71 -27.58 -1.59
C TYR A 133 -0.90 -26.28 -1.62
N LYS A 134 -0.15 -26.03 -2.71
CA LYS A 134 0.59 -24.78 -2.93
C LYS A 134 -0.32 -23.56 -2.84
N ILE A 135 -1.45 -23.57 -3.56
CA ILE A 135 -2.44 -22.49 -3.54
C ILE A 135 -2.93 -22.22 -2.12
N ARG A 136 -3.27 -23.28 -1.37
CA ARG A 136 -3.76 -23.14 0.01
C ARG A 136 -2.69 -22.54 0.92
N GLU A 137 -1.45 -23.00 0.83
CA GLU A 137 -0.34 -22.48 1.64
C GLU A 137 -0.14 -20.98 1.40
N HIS A 138 -0.03 -20.55 0.14
CA HIS A 138 0.14 -19.13 -0.21
C HIS A 138 -1.10 -18.28 0.07
N SER A 139 -2.29 -18.88 0.09
CA SER A 139 -3.51 -18.20 0.53
C SER A 139 -3.53 -17.96 2.04
N VAL A 140 -2.95 -18.89 2.84
CA VAL A 140 -2.83 -18.74 4.29
C VAL A 140 -1.83 -17.64 4.65
N THR A 141 -0.73 -17.53 3.91
CA THR A 141 0.27 -16.45 4.06
C THR A 141 -0.19 -15.12 3.46
N LYS A 142 -1.42 -15.06 2.93
CA LYS A 142 -2.09 -13.86 2.42
C LYS A 142 -1.44 -13.23 1.19
N VAL A 143 -0.80 -14.02 0.33
CA VAL A 143 -0.28 -13.51 -0.95
C VAL A 143 -1.46 -13.07 -1.83
N PRO A 144 -1.52 -11.80 -2.29
CA PRO A 144 -2.68 -11.29 -3.03
C PRO A 144 -2.92 -12.00 -4.37
N VAL A 145 -1.85 -12.41 -5.04
CA VAL A 145 -1.88 -13.00 -6.38
C VAL A 145 -1.09 -14.30 -6.40
N ILE A 146 -1.74 -15.38 -6.82
CA ILE A 146 -1.08 -16.67 -7.08
C ILE A 146 -1.25 -16.97 -8.55
N ILE A 147 -0.14 -17.01 -9.28
CA ILE A 147 -0.09 -17.38 -10.69
C ILE A 147 0.20 -18.88 -10.78
N VAL A 148 -0.61 -19.59 -11.55
CA VAL A 148 -0.44 -21.02 -11.81
C VAL A 148 -0.02 -21.21 -13.26
N CYS A 149 1.07 -21.95 -13.46
CA CYS A 149 1.60 -22.30 -14.78
C CYS A 149 1.60 -23.83 -14.96
N GLY A 150 0.89 -24.31 -15.97
CA GLY A 150 0.97 -25.69 -16.45
C GLY A 150 1.62 -25.77 -17.82
N LYS A 151 1.57 -26.97 -18.40
CA LYS A 151 2.05 -27.23 -19.76
C LYS A 151 1.33 -26.39 -20.80
N LYS A 152 -0.01 -26.28 -20.68
CA LYS A 152 -0.84 -25.48 -21.58
C LYS A 152 -0.44 -24.01 -21.54
N GLU A 153 -0.28 -23.45 -20.35
CA GLU A 153 0.14 -22.06 -20.14
C GLU A 153 1.53 -21.79 -20.76
N ALA A 154 2.45 -22.75 -20.64
CA ALA A 154 3.78 -22.66 -21.24
C ALA A 154 3.73 -22.69 -22.78
N GLU A 155 2.91 -23.55 -23.38
CA GLU A 155 2.74 -23.65 -24.84
C GLU A 155 2.07 -22.40 -25.43
N GLU A 156 1.08 -21.84 -24.72
CA GLU A 156 0.28 -20.70 -25.19
C GLU A 156 0.86 -19.33 -24.76
N ARG A 157 1.93 -19.32 -23.96
CA ARG A 157 2.47 -18.11 -23.29
C ARG A 157 1.39 -17.32 -22.52
N THR A 158 0.56 -18.06 -21.79
CA THR A 158 -0.49 -17.51 -20.92
C THR A 158 -0.20 -17.81 -19.45
N VAL A 159 -0.96 -17.21 -18.54
CA VAL A 159 -0.90 -17.47 -17.10
C VAL A 159 -2.31 -17.60 -16.56
N ASN A 160 -2.47 -18.41 -15.51
CA ASN A 160 -3.73 -18.49 -14.77
C ASN A 160 -3.57 -17.73 -13.44
N ILE A 161 -4.31 -16.64 -13.28
CA ILE A 161 -4.23 -15.75 -12.13
C ILE A 161 -5.35 -16.09 -11.14
N ARG A 162 -4.97 -16.36 -9.90
CA ARG A 162 -5.89 -16.51 -8.76
C ARG A 162 -5.70 -15.37 -7.79
N ARG A 163 -6.81 -14.76 -7.37
CA ARG A 163 -6.82 -13.68 -6.36
C ARG A 163 -7.19 -14.23 -5.01
N LEU A 164 -6.48 -13.77 -3.98
CA LEU A 164 -6.83 -14.08 -2.60
C LEU A 164 -8.25 -13.61 -2.30
N GLY A 165 -9.05 -14.49 -1.70
CA GLY A 165 -10.46 -14.20 -1.39
C GLY A 165 -11.45 -14.38 -2.55
N SER A 166 -10.98 -14.69 -3.77
CA SER A 166 -11.85 -15.08 -4.89
C SER A 166 -11.71 -16.57 -5.23
N GLN A 167 -12.80 -17.19 -5.69
CA GLN A 167 -12.75 -18.53 -6.28
C GLN A 167 -12.44 -18.49 -7.78
N ASP A 168 -12.55 -17.32 -8.40
CA ASP A 168 -12.38 -17.15 -9.83
C ASP A 168 -10.92 -17.33 -10.25
N GLN A 169 -10.77 -17.78 -11.49
CA GLN A 169 -9.49 -17.96 -12.16
C GLN A 169 -9.56 -17.20 -13.48
N VAL A 170 -8.59 -16.34 -13.73
CA VAL A 170 -8.54 -15.56 -14.96
C VAL A 170 -7.32 -15.98 -15.75
N SER A 171 -7.54 -16.48 -16.96
CA SER A 171 -6.46 -16.74 -17.91
C SER A 171 -6.15 -15.47 -18.69
N MET A 172 -4.88 -15.11 -18.77
CA MET A 172 -4.39 -13.93 -19.50
C MET A 172 -3.09 -14.27 -20.23
N GLY A 173 -2.81 -13.61 -21.35
CA GLY A 173 -1.46 -13.64 -21.94
C GLY A 173 -0.44 -13.04 -20.98
N LEU A 174 0.80 -13.54 -21.01
CA LEU A 174 1.86 -13.10 -20.08
C LEU A 174 2.04 -11.58 -20.08
N ASP A 175 2.19 -10.96 -21.25
CA ASP A 175 2.43 -9.52 -21.36
C ASP A 175 1.27 -8.69 -20.76
N ALA A 176 0.03 -9.10 -21.03
CA ALA A 176 -1.16 -8.44 -20.50
C ALA A 176 -1.29 -8.63 -18.98
N ALA A 177 -0.89 -9.79 -18.46
CA ALA A 177 -0.85 -10.05 -17.03
C ALA A 177 0.19 -9.15 -16.33
N VAL A 178 1.39 -9.04 -16.89
CA VAL A 178 2.47 -8.19 -16.38
C VAL A 178 2.03 -6.72 -16.36
N GLU A 179 1.49 -6.21 -17.47
CA GLU A 179 1.02 -4.82 -17.56
C GLU A 179 -0.07 -4.51 -16.53
N SER A 180 -1.08 -5.39 -16.44
CA SER A 180 -2.21 -5.23 -15.51
C SER A 180 -1.76 -5.23 -14.05
N LEU A 181 -0.90 -6.19 -13.67
CA LEU A 181 -0.41 -6.33 -12.30
C LEU A 181 0.54 -5.20 -11.91
N ALA A 182 1.42 -4.75 -12.82
CA ALA A 182 2.30 -3.60 -12.58
C ALA A 182 1.50 -2.31 -12.38
N LEU A 183 0.43 -2.11 -13.17
CA LEU A 183 -0.46 -0.96 -13.00
C LEU A 183 -1.19 -0.99 -11.65
N GLU A 184 -1.67 -2.16 -11.22
CA GLU A 184 -2.32 -2.32 -9.92
C GLU A 184 -1.34 -2.15 -8.75
N ALA A 185 -0.10 -2.62 -8.90
CA ALA A 185 0.97 -2.48 -7.92
C ALA A 185 1.47 -1.02 -7.79
N THR A 186 1.02 -0.10 -8.66
CA THR A 186 1.38 1.31 -8.58
C THR A 186 0.68 2.00 -7.41
N PRO A 187 1.41 2.71 -6.52
CA PRO A 187 0.80 3.45 -5.41
C PRO A 187 -0.26 4.47 -5.88
N PRO A 188 -1.38 4.63 -5.17
CA PRO A 188 -2.50 5.46 -5.63
C PRO A 188 -2.17 6.95 -5.87
N ASP A 189 -1.20 7.53 -5.16
CA ASP A 189 -0.78 8.91 -5.38
C ASP A 189 0.08 9.06 -6.66
N VAL A 190 0.95 8.08 -6.95
CA VAL A 190 1.75 8.02 -8.17
C VAL A 190 0.84 7.87 -9.39
N ARG A 191 -0.15 6.96 -9.30
CA ARG A 191 -1.13 6.76 -10.37
C ARG A 191 -1.92 8.03 -10.67
N ARG A 192 -2.48 8.68 -9.64
CA ARG A 192 -3.21 9.95 -9.79
C ARG A 192 -2.36 11.06 -10.41
N LYS A 193 -1.09 11.16 -10.03
CA LYS A 193 -0.15 12.13 -10.62
C LYS A 193 0.09 11.85 -12.10
N ALA A 194 0.28 10.59 -12.48
CA ALA A 194 0.48 10.19 -13.87
C ALA A 194 -0.76 10.49 -14.73
N GLU A 195 -1.95 10.18 -14.23
CA GLU A 195 -3.23 10.49 -14.87
C GLU A 195 -3.42 12.01 -15.05
N ALA A 196 -3.17 12.80 -14.00
CA ALA A 196 -3.24 14.26 -14.07
C ALA A 196 -2.25 14.85 -15.08
N LYS A 197 -1.05 14.26 -15.21
CA LYS A 197 -0.05 14.67 -16.20
C LYS A 197 -0.53 14.36 -17.63
N LYS A 198 -1.08 13.16 -17.86
CA LYS A 198 -1.66 12.78 -19.16
C LYS A 198 -2.82 13.71 -19.55
N ALA A 199 -3.71 14.01 -18.62
CA ALA A 199 -4.85 14.90 -18.85
C ALA A 199 -4.47 16.36 -19.17
N ARG A 200 -3.28 16.81 -18.73
CA ARG A 200 -2.74 18.14 -19.08
C ARG A 200 -2.02 18.17 -20.43
N ALA A 201 -1.62 17.00 -20.95
CA ALA A 201 -0.90 16.87 -22.20
C ALA A 201 -1.81 16.55 -23.39
N ALA A 202 -3.03 16.09 -23.12
CA ALA A 202 -4.12 15.93 -24.09
C ALA A 202 -4.94 17.22 -24.20
#